data_AF-A0A915D7Q8-F1
#
_entry.id   AF-A0A915D7Q8-F1
#
_cell.length_a   1.000
_cell.length_b   1.000
_cell.length_c   1.000
_cell.angle_alpha   90.00
_cell.angle_beta   90.00
_cell.angle_gamma   90.00
#
_symmetry.space_group_name_H-M   'P 1'
#
loop_
_entity.id
_entity.type
_entity.pdbx_description
1 polymer ?
#
loop_
_entity_poly.entity_id
_entity_poly.type
_entity_poly.pdbx_seq_one_letter_code
_entity_poly.pdbx_strand_id
1 'polypeptide(L)'
;MSNLRLQKRLASLFSINEISNANSRQNIRRLVKDGLIIRKPGKVHSRFRARKTLEARRKGRHMGFGKRRGTRNARMPEKILWLRRMRVLRHLLKRYRDAKKIDKHLYHDLNAFKNKRNLMEYIFKKKSENTRSKQLAEQAEARRNKNKEPASAVKSAWSSSAKSCYTRFLKARKILRKMTNKLVCSQPWIIFCYCLALLFE
;
A
#
# COMPACT_ATOMS: atom_id res chain seq x y z
N MET A 1 23.33 77.18 9.16
CA MET A 1 23.76 76.54 10.42
C MET A 1 24.37 75.18 10.12
N SER A 2 25.68 75.08 10.20
CA SER A 2 26.50 73.90 9.92
C SER A 2 26.29 72.83 10.99
N ASN A 3 25.29 71.97 10.80
CA ASN A 3 24.96 70.91 11.76
C ASN A 3 25.74 69.63 11.44
N LEU A 4 26.99 69.59 11.89
CA LEU A 4 27.94 68.51 11.59
C LEU A 4 27.91 67.37 12.62
N ARG A 5 26.84 67.25 13.44
CA ARG A 5 26.47 65.95 14.07
C ARG A 5 26.26 64.85 13.01
N LEU A 6 26.05 65.27 11.75
CA LEU A 6 26.01 64.52 10.49
C LEU A 6 27.38 64.05 9.95
N GLN A 7 28.52 64.51 10.51
CA GLN A 7 29.89 64.11 10.13
C GLN A 7 30.52 63.06 11.06
N LYS A 8 29.71 62.34 11.86
CA LYS A 8 30.15 61.47 12.98
C LYS A 8 31.52 60.78 12.76
N ARG A 9 32.51 61.41 13.39
CA ARG A 9 33.69 60.84 14.04
C ARG A 9 34.87 60.49 13.12
N LEU A 10 35.49 61.57 12.62
CA LEU A 10 36.89 61.74 12.17
C LEU A 10 37.49 60.59 11.33
N ALA A 11 37.21 60.62 10.02
CA ALA A 11 38.13 60.09 9.02
C ALA A 11 38.98 61.25 8.48
N SER A 12 40.28 61.22 8.79
CA SER A 12 41.43 61.82 8.08
C SER A 12 41.24 63.17 7.35
N LEU A 13 41.91 64.19 7.88
CA LEU A 13 41.93 65.63 7.56
C LEU A 13 42.19 66.09 6.10
N PHE A 14 42.20 65.24 5.07
CA PHE A 14 42.62 65.64 3.72
C PHE A 14 41.51 65.78 2.64
N SER A 15 40.31 65.22 2.83
CA SER A 15 39.28 65.13 1.75
C SER A 15 37.93 65.77 2.08
N ILE A 16 37.91 66.74 3.00
CA ILE A 16 36.65 67.34 3.50
C ILE A 16 36.02 68.29 2.47
N ASN A 17 36.84 69.01 1.69
CA ASN A 17 36.37 70.02 0.74
C ASN A 17 35.63 69.40 -0.47
N GLU A 18 36.13 68.31 -1.03
CA GLU A 18 35.51 67.64 -2.19
C GLU A 18 34.19 66.96 -1.82
N ILE A 19 34.11 66.38 -0.61
CA ILE A 19 32.89 65.76 -0.09
C ILE A 19 31.85 66.83 0.26
N SER A 20 32.27 68.00 0.77
CA SER A 20 31.37 69.11 1.12
C SER A 20 30.73 69.79 -0.10
N ASN A 21 31.40 69.79 -1.26
CA ASN A 21 30.89 70.42 -2.49
C ASN A 21 29.99 69.49 -3.33
N ALA A 22 29.84 68.23 -2.93
CA ALA A 22 29.07 67.22 -3.67
C ALA A 22 27.55 67.27 -3.34
N ASN A 23 26.82 68.18 -3.99
CA ASN A 23 25.39 68.39 -3.76
C ASN A 23 24.44 67.43 -4.53
N SER A 24 24.93 66.79 -5.59
CA SER A 24 24.14 65.89 -6.46
C SER A 24 24.42 64.40 -6.21
N ARG A 25 23.42 63.53 -6.36
CA ARG A 25 23.56 62.06 -6.17
C ARG A 25 24.56 61.45 -7.15
N GLN A 26 24.71 62.03 -8.33
CA GLN A 26 25.69 61.63 -9.34
C GLN A 26 27.12 61.87 -8.81
N ASN A 27 27.35 62.99 -8.09
CA ASN A 27 28.65 63.31 -7.50
C ASN A 27 28.95 62.39 -6.31
N ILE A 28 27.97 62.07 -5.47
CA ILE A 28 28.13 61.07 -4.40
C ILE A 28 28.48 59.68 -4.96
N ARG A 29 27.90 59.27 -6.10
CA ARG A 29 28.25 58.01 -6.76
C ARG A 29 29.68 58.01 -7.33
N ARG A 30 30.16 59.15 -7.84
CA ARG A 30 31.58 59.32 -8.26
C ARG A 30 32.51 59.17 -7.06
N LEU A 31 32.23 59.86 -5.95
CA LEU A 31 33.01 59.75 -4.70
C LEU A 31 33.03 58.34 -4.08
N VAL A 32 31.97 57.54 -4.25
CA VAL A 32 31.95 56.11 -3.86
C VAL A 32 32.83 55.26 -4.79
N LYS A 33 32.83 55.57 -6.09
CA LYS A 33 33.65 54.86 -7.10
C LYS A 33 35.14 55.18 -6.94
N ASP A 34 35.46 56.43 -6.59
CA ASP A 34 36.82 56.92 -6.36
C ASP A 34 37.36 56.51 -4.97
N GLY A 35 36.53 55.82 -4.15
CA GLY A 35 36.94 55.25 -2.86
C GLY A 35 36.97 56.23 -1.69
N LEU A 36 36.53 57.47 -1.89
CA LEU A 36 36.44 58.50 -0.83
C LEU A 36 35.28 58.23 0.14
N ILE A 37 34.22 57.56 -0.31
CA ILE A 37 33.10 57.12 0.54
C ILE A 37 33.01 55.58 0.50
N ILE A 38 33.39 54.93 1.61
CA ILE A 38 33.39 53.46 1.72
C ILE A 38 32.32 52.99 2.71
N ARG A 39 31.54 51.98 2.31
CA ARG A 39 30.66 51.27 3.24
C ARG A 39 31.50 50.42 4.18
N LYS A 40 31.50 50.78 5.47
CA LYS A 40 32.15 49.97 6.51
C LYS A 40 31.54 48.55 6.52
N PRO A 41 32.37 47.49 6.56
CA PRO A 41 31.86 46.14 6.68
C PRO A 41 31.08 45.99 7.99
N GLY A 42 30.03 45.16 7.97
CA GLY A 42 29.28 44.84 9.18
C GLY A 42 30.17 44.14 10.22
N LYS A 43 29.93 44.41 11.50
CA LYS A 43 30.64 43.70 12.58
C LYS A 43 30.36 42.19 12.48
N VAL A 44 31.41 41.40 12.38
CA VAL A 44 31.27 39.95 12.20
C VAL A 44 30.97 39.28 13.54
N HIS A 45 29.87 38.52 13.60
CA HIS A 45 29.59 37.59 14.70
C HIS A 45 29.80 36.15 14.22
N SER A 46 30.95 35.57 14.58
CA SER A 46 31.28 34.20 14.19
C SER A 46 30.35 33.17 14.82
N ARG A 47 29.79 32.27 14.00
CA ARG A 47 28.97 31.14 14.44
C ARG A 47 29.77 29.87 14.76
N PHE A 48 31.10 29.93 14.72
CA PHE A 48 31.98 28.76 14.89
C PHE A 48 31.69 28.00 16.18
N ARG A 49 31.63 28.70 17.33
CA ARG A 49 31.38 28.06 18.64
C ARG A 49 29.99 27.40 18.69
N ALA A 50 28.96 28.09 18.20
CA ALA A 50 27.60 27.55 18.15
C ALA A 50 27.50 26.28 17.28
N ARG A 51 28.21 26.24 16.14
CA ARG A 51 28.30 25.06 15.26
C ARG A 51 28.99 23.89 15.96
N LYS A 52 30.14 24.14 16.60
CA LYS A 52 30.87 23.13 17.38
C LYS A 52 29.99 22.53 18.48
N THR A 53 29.26 23.35 19.22
CA THR A 53 28.32 22.89 20.26
C THR A 53 27.14 22.10 19.67
N LEU A 54 26.58 22.54 18.53
CA LEU A 54 25.50 21.82 17.86
C LEU A 54 25.93 20.43 17.40
N GLU A 55 27.13 20.31 16.84
CA GLU A 55 27.69 19.02 16.43
C GLU A 55 27.90 18.09 17.63
N ALA A 56 28.45 18.61 18.74
CA ALA A 56 28.58 17.85 19.98
C ALA A 56 27.20 17.41 20.53
N ARG A 57 26.18 18.27 20.46
CA ARG A 57 24.80 17.94 20.84
C ARG A 57 24.16 16.88 19.92
N ARG A 58 24.43 16.91 18.61
CA ARG A 58 23.97 15.88 17.67
C ARG A 58 24.57 14.50 17.99
N LYS A 59 25.81 14.47 18.48
CA LYS A 59 26.49 13.28 19.01
C LYS A 59 25.96 12.84 20.40
N GLY A 60 24.97 13.52 20.98
CA GLY A 60 24.37 13.20 22.28
C GLY A 60 25.03 13.85 23.49
N ARG A 61 26.08 14.67 23.31
CA ARG A 61 26.73 15.38 24.42
C ARG A 61 25.87 16.52 24.94
N HIS A 62 26.05 16.89 26.21
CA HIS A 62 25.31 17.98 26.88
C HIS A 62 23.77 17.79 26.95
N MET A 63 23.27 16.54 26.92
CA MET A 63 21.83 16.20 27.00
C MET A 63 21.39 15.49 28.30
N GLY A 64 22.30 15.37 29.28
CA GLY A 64 22.03 14.76 30.60
C GLY A 64 21.03 15.53 31.45
N PHE A 65 20.55 14.92 32.55
CA PHE A 65 19.48 15.47 33.40
C PHE A 65 19.78 16.89 33.90
N GLY A 66 21.00 17.18 34.36
CA GLY A 66 21.39 18.52 34.85
C GLY A 66 21.38 19.64 33.80
N LYS A 67 21.30 19.31 32.49
CA LYS A 67 21.15 20.31 31.41
C LYS A 67 19.71 20.43 30.90
N ARG A 68 18.79 19.58 31.36
CA ARG A 68 17.39 19.63 30.96
C ARG A 68 16.66 20.69 31.77
N ARG A 69 16.01 21.63 31.07
CA ARG A 69 15.08 22.60 31.64
C ARG A 69 13.70 22.36 31.01
N GLY A 70 12.63 22.60 31.78
CA GLY A 70 11.25 22.32 31.40
C GLY A 70 10.83 20.85 31.53
N THR A 71 9.53 20.58 31.46
CA THR A 71 8.96 19.22 31.53
C THR A 71 9.26 18.40 30.27
N ARG A 72 9.10 17.07 30.35
CA ARG A 72 9.29 16.17 29.20
C ARG A 72 8.38 16.56 28.03
N ASN A 73 7.10 16.82 28.32
CA ASN A 73 6.10 17.20 27.33
C ASN A 73 6.40 18.58 26.70
N ALA A 74 6.96 19.53 27.46
CA ALA A 74 7.37 20.82 26.90
C ALA A 74 8.56 20.69 25.93
N ARG A 75 9.53 19.81 26.23
CA ARG A 75 10.70 19.58 25.36
C ARG A 75 10.34 18.86 24.07
N MET A 76 9.49 17.83 24.17
CA MET A 76 8.98 17.04 23.04
C MET A 76 7.53 16.63 23.33
N PRO A 77 6.55 17.34 22.77
CA PRO A 77 5.14 17.07 23.03
C PRO A 77 4.71 15.67 22.58
N GLU A 78 3.94 14.99 23.42
CA GLU A 78 3.44 13.63 23.14
C GLU A 78 2.55 13.59 21.89
N LYS A 79 1.73 14.64 21.70
CA LYS A 79 0.91 14.82 20.50
C LYS A 79 1.75 14.83 19.21
N ILE A 80 2.91 15.49 19.22
CA ILE A 80 3.80 15.54 18.05
C ILE A 80 4.41 14.16 17.77
N LEU A 81 4.82 13.43 18.82
CA LEU A 81 5.32 12.06 18.70
C LEU A 81 4.26 11.13 18.13
N TRP A 82 3.02 11.22 18.61
CA TRP A 82 1.88 10.46 18.10
C TRP A 82 1.58 10.78 16.63
N LEU A 83 1.52 12.07 16.25
CA LEU A 83 1.31 12.49 14.87
C LEU A 83 2.39 11.93 13.92
N ARG A 84 3.67 12.04 14.31
CA ARG A 84 4.79 11.49 13.52
C ARG A 84 4.67 9.98 13.38
N ARG A 85 4.37 9.26 14.47
CA ARG A 85 4.16 7.81 14.47
C ARG A 85 3.03 7.40 13.52
N MET A 86 1.84 7.98 13.69
CA MET A 86 0.66 7.66 12.88
C MET A 86 0.90 7.94 11.39
N ARG A 87 1.55 9.05 11.04
CA ARG A 87 1.88 9.39 9.65
C ARG A 87 2.84 8.38 9.03
N VAL A 88 3.88 7.97 9.74
CA VAL A 88 4.86 6.98 9.25
C VAL A 88 4.19 5.62 9.00
N LEU A 89 3.33 5.17 9.93
CA LEU A 89 2.64 3.88 9.81
C LEU A 89 1.63 3.89 8.66
N ARG A 90 0.76 4.91 8.59
CA ARG A 90 -0.25 5.03 7.52
C ARG A 90 0.39 5.21 6.14
N HIS A 91 1.48 5.97 6.04
CA HIS A 91 2.21 6.12 4.78
C HIS A 91 2.82 4.78 4.31
N LEU A 92 3.35 3.96 5.23
CA LEU A 92 3.84 2.63 4.89
C LEU A 92 2.72 1.72 4.41
N LEU A 93 1.60 1.67 5.13
CA LEU A 93 0.45 0.84 4.75
C LEU A 93 -0.11 1.25 3.39
N LYS A 94 -0.22 2.56 3.12
CA LYS A 94 -0.62 3.08 1.80
C LYS A 94 0.32 2.57 0.70
N ARG A 95 1.63 2.75 0.87
CA ARG A 95 2.62 2.24 -0.11
C ARG A 95 2.54 0.74 -0.33
N TYR A 96 2.30 -0.04 0.73
CA TYR A 96 2.23 -1.51 0.63
C TYR A 96 0.93 -1.98 -0.05
N ARG A 97 -0.17 -1.25 0.15
CA ARG A 97 -1.43 -1.48 -0.55
C ARG A 97 -1.30 -1.12 -2.04
N ASP A 98 -0.72 0.03 -2.35
CA ASP A 98 -0.53 0.48 -3.73
C ASP A 98 0.44 -0.47 -4.49
N ALA A 99 1.44 -1.03 -3.80
CA ALA A 99 2.31 -2.09 -4.30
C ALA A 99 1.71 -3.51 -4.25
N LYS A 100 0.43 -3.67 -3.87
CA LYS A 100 -0.30 -4.96 -3.75
C LYS A 100 0.39 -6.01 -2.87
N LYS A 101 1.20 -5.58 -1.90
CA LYS A 101 1.80 -6.47 -0.88
C LYS A 101 0.80 -6.89 0.19
N ILE A 102 -0.21 -6.04 0.41
CA ILE A 102 -1.27 -6.18 1.41
C ILE A 102 -2.60 -6.00 0.69
N ASP A 103 -3.61 -6.78 1.09
CA ASP A 103 -4.97 -6.65 0.62
C ASP A 103 -5.76 -5.55 1.38
N LYS A 104 -6.89 -5.09 0.84
CA LYS A 104 -7.77 -4.10 1.48
C LYS A 104 -8.21 -4.54 2.87
N HIS A 105 -8.57 -5.81 3.05
CA HIS A 105 -9.03 -6.34 4.34
C HIS A 105 -7.91 -6.25 5.39
N LEU A 106 -6.74 -6.79 5.05
CA LEU A 106 -5.57 -6.74 5.93
C LEU A 106 -5.09 -5.30 6.20
N TYR A 107 -5.33 -4.34 5.30
CA TYR A 107 -5.00 -2.93 5.52
C TYR A 107 -5.79 -2.30 6.67
N HIS A 108 -7.07 -2.65 6.83
CA HIS A 108 -7.94 -2.05 7.86
C HIS A 108 -7.61 -2.54 9.28
N ASP A 109 -7.15 -3.79 9.41
CA ASP A 109 -6.84 -4.40 10.71
C ASP A 109 -5.51 -3.88 11.34
N LEU A 110 -4.61 -3.31 10.53
CA LEU A 110 -3.20 -3.05 10.90
C LEU A 110 -2.91 -1.68 11.56
N ASN A 111 -3.86 -1.08 12.29
CA ASN A 111 -3.70 0.28 12.83
C ASN A 111 -3.08 0.37 14.26
N ALA A 112 -2.78 -0.76 14.92
CA ALA A 112 -2.46 -0.79 16.35
C ALA A 112 -0.95 -0.81 16.73
N PHE A 113 -0.03 -0.60 15.78
CA PHE A 113 1.41 -0.79 16.04
C PHE A 113 2.09 0.44 16.65
N LYS A 114 3.10 0.20 17.51
CA LYS A 114 3.94 1.26 18.10
C LYS A 114 4.99 1.78 17.11
N ASN A 115 5.66 0.86 16.40
CA ASN A 115 6.83 1.15 15.56
C ASN A 115 6.68 0.56 14.16
N LYS A 116 7.35 1.19 13.18
CA LYS A 116 7.39 0.72 11.79
C LYS A 116 7.94 -0.71 11.66
N ARG A 117 8.95 -1.07 12.44
CA ARG A 117 9.58 -2.39 12.42
C ARG A 117 8.59 -3.50 12.79
N ASN A 118 7.93 -3.35 13.95
CA ASN A 118 6.96 -4.32 14.44
C ASN A 118 5.79 -4.51 13.44
N LEU A 119 5.35 -3.43 12.79
CA LEU A 119 4.35 -3.52 11.73
C LEU A 119 4.87 -4.35 10.54
N MET A 120 6.10 -4.10 10.09
CA MET A 120 6.69 -4.86 8.98
C MET A 120 6.87 -6.34 9.33
N GLU A 121 7.39 -6.65 10.52
CA GLU A 121 7.55 -8.03 11.00
C GLU A 121 6.21 -8.76 11.05
N TYR A 122 5.15 -8.12 11.54
CA TYR A 122 3.81 -8.69 11.53
C TYR A 122 3.29 -8.94 10.12
N ILE A 123 3.45 -7.99 9.19
CA ILE A 123 3.03 -8.16 7.80
C ILE A 123 3.73 -9.33 7.14
N PHE A 124 5.05 -9.47 7.33
CA PHE A 124 5.81 -10.57 6.76
C PHE A 124 5.34 -11.92 7.32
N LYS A 125 5.19 -12.02 8.64
CA LYS A 125 4.65 -13.22 9.30
C LYS A 125 3.26 -13.58 8.76
N LYS A 126 2.34 -12.62 8.72
CA LYS A 126 0.98 -12.86 8.24
C LYS A 126 0.94 -13.24 6.77
N LYS A 127 1.81 -12.65 5.94
CA LYS A 127 1.93 -13.01 4.53
C LYS A 127 2.44 -14.44 4.35
N SER A 128 3.44 -14.88 5.12
CA SER A 128 3.92 -16.27 5.07
C SER A 128 2.85 -17.27 5.50
N GLU A 129 2.08 -16.94 6.56
CA GLU A 129 0.95 -17.77 7.01
C GLU A 129 -0.13 -17.90 5.95
N ASN A 130 -0.53 -16.77 5.32
CA ASN A 130 -1.54 -16.76 4.26
C ASN A 130 -1.09 -17.50 3.00
N THR A 131 0.21 -17.47 2.69
CA THR A 131 0.75 -18.22 1.53
C THR A 131 0.71 -19.71 1.82
N ARG A 132 1.11 -20.11 3.03
CA ARG A 132 1.06 -21.52 3.48
C ARG A 132 -0.36 -22.05 3.52
N SER A 133 -1.33 -21.29 4.03
CA SER A 133 -2.73 -21.72 4.06
C SER A 133 -3.32 -21.89 2.66
N LYS A 134 -2.99 -21.00 1.72
CA LYS A 134 -3.37 -21.13 0.30
C LYS A 134 -2.81 -22.40 -0.33
N GLN A 135 -1.52 -22.68 -0.16
CA GLN A 135 -0.89 -23.90 -0.68
C GLN A 135 -1.57 -25.17 -0.17
N LEU A 136 -1.92 -25.22 1.12
CA LEU A 136 -2.63 -26.35 1.71
C LEU A 136 -4.06 -26.50 1.15
N ALA A 137 -4.76 -25.38 0.95
CA ALA A 137 -6.09 -25.38 0.35
C ALA A 137 -6.05 -25.83 -1.11
N GLU A 138 -5.12 -25.30 -1.91
CA GLU A 138 -4.89 -25.69 -3.30
C GLU A 138 -4.55 -27.17 -3.42
N GLN A 139 -3.70 -27.69 -2.51
CA GLN A 139 -3.38 -29.12 -2.46
C GLN A 139 -4.61 -29.98 -2.14
N ALA A 140 -5.45 -29.55 -1.20
CA ALA A 140 -6.67 -30.26 -0.83
C ALA A 140 -7.70 -30.24 -1.98
N GLU A 141 -7.86 -29.11 -2.66
CA GLU A 141 -8.74 -28.96 -3.82
C GLU A 141 -8.25 -29.80 -5.01
N ALA A 142 -6.95 -29.83 -5.29
CA ALA A 142 -6.39 -30.68 -6.33
C ALA A 142 -6.70 -32.16 -6.07
N ARG A 143 -6.59 -32.62 -4.81
CA ARG A 143 -6.99 -33.99 -4.43
C ARG A 143 -8.48 -34.23 -4.62
N ARG A 144 -9.34 -33.28 -4.23
CA ARG A 144 -10.79 -33.38 -4.43
C ARG A 144 -11.16 -33.44 -5.90
N ASN A 145 -10.55 -32.61 -6.75
CA ASN A 145 -10.79 -32.59 -8.18
C ASN A 145 -10.33 -33.89 -8.85
N LYS A 146 -9.14 -34.38 -8.50
CA LYS A 146 -8.63 -35.67 -8.96
C LYS A 146 -9.56 -36.84 -8.61
N ASN A 147 -10.21 -36.80 -7.45
CA ASN A 147 -11.19 -37.81 -7.05
C ASN A 147 -12.57 -37.59 -7.71
N LYS A 148 -12.94 -36.34 -8.00
CA LYS A 148 -14.22 -35.96 -8.61
C LYS A 148 -14.27 -36.31 -10.09
N GLU A 149 -13.18 -36.18 -10.83
CA GLU A 149 -13.08 -36.52 -12.26
C GLU A 149 -13.53 -37.97 -12.56
N PRO A 150 -12.93 -39.01 -11.97
CA PRO A 150 -13.36 -40.39 -12.21
C PRO A 150 -14.80 -40.62 -11.73
N ALA A 151 -15.19 -40.06 -10.57
CA ALA A 151 -16.56 -40.18 -10.07
C ALA A 151 -17.59 -39.55 -11.04
N SER A 152 -17.24 -38.41 -11.66
CA SER A 152 -18.07 -37.74 -12.65
C SER A 152 -18.13 -38.51 -13.98
N ALA A 153 -17.00 -39.09 -14.41
CA ALA A 153 -16.93 -39.94 -15.59
C ALA A 153 -17.80 -41.20 -15.41
N VAL A 154 -17.71 -41.87 -14.25
CA VAL A 154 -18.57 -43.01 -13.90
C VAL A 154 -20.05 -42.62 -13.93
N LYS A 155 -20.43 -41.48 -13.34
CA LYS A 155 -21.82 -40.97 -13.41
C LYS A 155 -22.27 -40.72 -14.85
N SER A 156 -21.44 -40.09 -15.68
CA SER A 156 -21.76 -39.85 -17.08
C SER A 156 -21.91 -41.14 -17.88
N ALA A 157 -21.05 -42.14 -17.66
CA ALA A 157 -21.12 -43.44 -18.29
C ALA A 157 -22.39 -44.19 -17.90
N TRP A 158 -22.75 -44.20 -16.61
CA TRP A 158 -23.99 -44.80 -16.11
C TRP A 158 -25.23 -44.14 -16.73
N SER A 159 -25.24 -42.79 -16.80
CA SER A 159 -26.33 -42.04 -17.44
C SER A 159 -26.45 -42.33 -18.95
N SER A 160 -25.33 -42.55 -19.64
CA SER A 160 -25.29 -42.86 -21.07
C SER A 160 -25.77 -44.29 -21.34
N SER A 161 -25.39 -45.23 -20.48
CA SER A 161 -25.87 -46.62 -20.52
C SER A 161 -27.38 -46.71 -20.29
N ALA A 162 -27.91 -45.99 -19.29
CA ALA A 162 -29.35 -45.93 -19.01
C ALA A 162 -30.15 -45.35 -20.21
N LYS A 163 -29.66 -44.29 -20.85
CA LYS A 163 -30.27 -43.72 -22.07
C LYS A 163 -30.23 -44.69 -23.25
N SER A 164 -29.13 -45.43 -23.43
CA SER A 164 -29.00 -46.47 -24.45
C SER A 164 -30.00 -47.62 -24.23
N CYS A 165 -30.16 -48.08 -22.99
CA CYS A 165 -31.16 -49.10 -22.65
C CYS A 165 -32.59 -48.62 -22.93
N TYR A 166 -32.93 -47.40 -22.51
CA TYR A 166 -34.26 -46.81 -22.73
C TYR A 166 -34.59 -46.65 -24.23
N THR A 167 -33.63 -46.19 -25.03
CA THR A 167 -33.81 -46.09 -26.49
C THR A 167 -33.95 -47.45 -27.17
N ARG A 168 -33.21 -48.48 -26.72
CA ARG A 168 -33.36 -49.86 -27.19
C ARG A 168 -34.75 -50.42 -26.85
N PHE A 169 -35.24 -50.19 -25.63
CA PHE A 169 -36.58 -50.58 -25.20
C PHE A 169 -37.68 -49.92 -26.05
N LEU A 170 -37.59 -48.61 -26.29
CA LEU A 170 -38.53 -47.89 -27.16
C LEU A 170 -38.52 -48.41 -28.60
N LYS A 171 -37.35 -48.77 -29.14
CA LYS A 171 -37.21 -49.33 -30.50
C LYS A 171 -37.84 -50.72 -30.60
N ALA A 172 -37.62 -51.59 -29.61
CA ALA A 172 -38.26 -52.91 -29.52
C ALA A 172 -39.78 -52.80 -29.41
N ARG A 173 -40.29 -51.87 -28.58
CA ARG A 173 -41.71 -51.58 -28.46
C ARG A 173 -42.34 -51.07 -29.77
N LYS A 174 -41.60 -50.28 -30.56
CA LYS A 174 -42.02 -49.83 -31.90
C LYS A 174 -42.07 -50.99 -32.91
N ILE A 175 -41.12 -51.93 -32.83
CA ILE A 175 -41.09 -53.14 -33.66
C ILE A 175 -42.27 -54.06 -33.31
N LEU A 176 -42.52 -54.30 -32.01
CA LEU A 176 -43.68 -55.04 -31.52
C LEU A 176 -45.00 -54.40 -32.01
N ARG A 177 -45.14 -53.07 -31.92
CA ARG A 177 -46.30 -52.35 -32.50
C ARG A 177 -46.43 -52.51 -34.02
N LYS A 178 -45.31 -52.58 -34.74
CA LYS A 178 -45.31 -52.86 -36.20
C LYS A 178 -45.70 -54.31 -36.51
N MET A 179 -45.33 -55.26 -35.66
CA MET A 179 -45.76 -56.66 -35.78
C MET A 179 -47.24 -56.82 -35.46
N THR A 180 -47.77 -56.15 -34.42
CA THR A 180 -49.20 -56.18 -34.09
C THR A 180 -50.06 -55.49 -35.15
N ASN A 181 -49.56 -54.45 -35.83
CA ASN A 181 -50.28 -53.82 -36.95
C ASN A 181 -50.15 -54.59 -38.29
N LYS A 182 -49.24 -55.57 -38.39
CA LYS A 182 -49.18 -56.53 -39.51
C LYS A 182 -50.03 -57.78 -39.29
N LEU A 183 -50.48 -58.02 -38.05
CA LEU A 183 -51.40 -59.09 -37.66
C LEU A 183 -52.79 -58.49 -37.39
N VAL A 184 -53.43 -58.00 -38.46
CA VAL A 184 -54.89 -57.88 -38.50
C VAL A 184 -55.40 -59.07 -39.29
N CYS A 185 -55.47 -60.23 -38.65
CA CYS A 185 -56.45 -61.28 -38.93
C CYS A 185 -56.32 -62.42 -37.91
N SER A 186 -57.44 -62.74 -37.25
CA SER A 186 -57.75 -63.91 -36.43
C SER A 186 -57.33 -63.94 -34.94
N GLN A 187 -58.36 -63.80 -34.10
CA GLN A 187 -58.59 -64.42 -32.78
C GLN A 187 -57.94 -63.76 -31.53
N PRO A 188 -58.69 -62.92 -30.78
CA PRO A 188 -58.22 -62.16 -29.61
C PRO A 188 -57.85 -62.97 -28.35
N TRP A 189 -58.10 -64.29 -28.31
CA TRP A 189 -58.06 -65.07 -27.06
C TRP A 189 -56.68 -65.67 -26.74
N ILE A 190 -55.80 -65.81 -27.72
CA ILE A 190 -54.46 -66.43 -27.54
C ILE A 190 -53.47 -65.48 -26.85
N ILE A 191 -53.67 -64.16 -26.98
CA ILE A 191 -52.77 -63.14 -26.42
C ILE A 191 -52.95 -62.98 -24.90
N PHE A 192 -54.14 -63.29 -24.36
CA PHE A 192 -54.40 -63.21 -22.92
C PHE A 192 -53.73 -64.36 -22.14
N CYS A 193 -53.61 -65.55 -22.74
CA CYS A 193 -52.92 -66.69 -22.12
C CYS A 193 -51.40 -66.52 -22.06
N TYR A 194 -50.77 -65.94 -23.09
CA TYR A 194 -49.30 -65.76 -23.10
C TYR A 194 -48.82 -64.65 -22.15
N CYS A 195 -49.69 -63.69 -21.80
CA CYS A 195 -49.32 -62.58 -20.92
C CYS A 195 -49.34 -62.95 -19.43
N LEU A 196 -50.07 -64.01 -19.04
CA LEU A 196 -50.05 -64.55 -17.68
C LEU A 196 -48.82 -65.44 -17.41
N ALA A 197 -48.29 -66.09 -18.44
CA ALA A 197 -47.13 -66.99 -18.31
C ALA A 197 -45.79 -66.27 -18.13
N LEU A 198 -45.68 -64.99 -18.51
CA LEU A 198 -44.43 -64.20 -18.45
C LEU A 198 -44.35 -63.24 -17.25
N LEU A 199 -45.30 -63.32 -16.30
CA LEU A 199 -45.33 -62.51 -15.08
C LEU A 199 -44.88 -63.29 -13.83
N PHE A 200 -44.38 -64.52 -14.02
CA PHE A 200 -43.90 -65.42 -12.97
C PHE A 200 -42.68 -66.22 -13.45
N GLU A 201 -41.65 -65.52 -13.91
CA GLU A 201 -40.24 -65.94 -14.04
C GLU A 201 -39.37 -64.67 -14.17
#